data_AF-A0A494ZXK4-F1
#
_entry.id   AF-A0A494ZXK4-F1
#
_cell.length_a   1.000
_cell.length_b   1.000
_cell.length_c   1.000
_cell.angle_alpha   90.00
_cell.angle_beta   90.00
_cell.angle_gamma   90.00
#
_symmetry.space_group_name_H-M   'P 1'
#
loop_
_entity.id
_entity.type
_entity.pdbx_description
1 polymer ?
#
loop_
_entity_poly.entity_id
_entity_poly.type
_entity_poly.pdbx_seq_one_letter_code
_entity_poly.pdbx_strand_id
1 'polypeptide(L)' 'MKLLLGQFVLIAIIWIGMLMFYSDMNEASRIIFYLVTSWMLFILVGIIKVFMRERKEKSTK' A
#
# COMPACT_ATOMS: atom_id res chain seq x y z
N MET A 1 -10.19 6.04 -8.44
CA MET A 1 -9.22 6.35 -7.35
C MET A 1 -9.77 6.11 -5.93
N LYS A 2 -11.03 6.44 -5.61
CA LYS A 2 -11.57 6.35 -4.22
C LYS A 2 -11.47 4.97 -3.56
N LEU A 3 -11.77 3.89 -4.31
CA LEU A 3 -11.67 2.52 -3.80
C LEU A 3 -10.22 2.07 -3.56
N LEU A 4 -9.30 2.38 -4.49
CA LEU A 4 -7.87 2.07 -4.35
C LEU A 4 -7.25 2.84 -3.17
N LEU A 5 -7.63 4.10 -2.98
CA LEU A 5 -7.18 4.90 -1.85
C LEU A 5 -7.75 4.37 -0.53
N GLY A 6 -9.02 3.97 -0.50
CA GLY A 6 -9.64 3.34 0.66
C GLY A 6 -8.96 2.01 1.03
N GLN A 7 -8.67 1.15 0.05
CA GLN A 7 -7.91 -0.08 0.25
C GLN A 7 -6.51 0.19 0.79
N PHE A 8 -5.81 1.19 0.23
CA PHE A 8 -4.49 1.57 0.70
C PHE A 8 -4.50 2.03 2.16
N VAL A 9 -5.47 2.87 2.57
CA VAL A 9 -5.59 3.34 3.95
C VAL A 9 -5.87 2.20 4.91
N LEU A 10 -6.80 1.30 4.58
CA LEU A 10 -7.12 0.13 5.40
C LEU A 10 -5.91 -0.80 5.58
N ILE A 11 -5.23 -1.12 4.48
CA ILE A 11 -4.02 -1.97 4.49
C ILE A 11 -2.90 -1.28 5.27
N ALA A 12 -2.72 0.04 5.13
CA ALA A 12 -1.71 0.79 5.87
C ALA A 12 -1.96 0.75 7.39
N ILE A 13 -3.21 0.85 7.85
CA ILE A 13 -3.56 0.74 9.27
C ILE A 13 -3.22 -0.67 9.79
N ILE A 14 -3.62 -1.71 9.06
CA ILE A 14 -3.32 -3.11 9.43
C ILE A 14 -1.80 -3.33 9.44
N TRP A 15 -1.09 -2.81 8.45
CA TRP A 15 0.36 -2.93 8.34
C TRP A 15 1.09 -2.21 9.48
N ILE A 16 0.65 -1.03 9.90
CA ILE A 16 1.19 -0.33 11.08
C ILE A 16 0.98 -1.17 12.34
N GLY A 17 -0.20 -1.77 12.49
CA GLY A 17 -0.49 -2.70 13.59
C GLY A 17 0.48 -3.87 13.60
N MET A 18 0.70 -4.51 12.44
CA MET A 18 1.69 -5.59 12.31
C MET A 18 3.12 -5.10 12.61
N LEU A 19 3.51 -3.91 12.15
CA LEU A 19 4.83 -3.35 12.37
C LEU A 19 5.17 -3.24 13.87
N MET A 20 4.19 -2.89 14.70
CA MET A 20 4.37 -2.77 16.16
C MET A 20 4.74 -4.10 16.82
N PHE A 21 4.30 -5.23 16.24
CA PHE A 21 4.60 -6.57 16.73
C PHE A 21 5.74 -7.25 15.96
N TYR A 22 6.45 -6.54 15.09
CA TYR A 22 7.46 -7.13 14.21
C TYR A 22 8.59 -7.85 14.97
N SER A 23 8.97 -7.36 16.15
CA SER A 23 9.98 -7.99 17.01
C SER A 23 9.57 -9.38 17.50
N ASP A 24 8.27 -9.59 17.68
CA ASP A 24 7.70 -10.78 18.33
C ASP A 24 7.14 -11.77 17.30
N MET A 25 7.31 -11.48 16.00
CA MET A 25 6.84 -12.31 14.90
C MET A 25 7.65 -13.59 14.73
N ASN A 26 6.95 -14.72 14.75
CA ASN A 26 7.48 -16.00 14.29
C ASN A 26 7.72 -15.99 12.76
N GLU A 27 8.41 -17.02 12.26
CA GLU A 27 8.81 -17.09 10.85
C GLU A 27 7.62 -17.00 9.87
N ALA A 28 6.51 -17.70 10.15
CA ALA A 28 5.32 -17.68 9.31
C ALA A 28 4.66 -16.29 9.26
N SER A 29 4.52 -15.61 10.40
CA SER A 29 3.97 -14.25 10.48
C SER A 29 4.86 -13.22 9.80
N ARG A 30 6.19 -13.41 9.82
CA ARG A 30 7.14 -12.56 9.10
C ARG A 30 7.01 -12.69 7.59
N ILE A 31 6.73 -13.89 7.08
CA ILE A 31 6.43 -14.11 5.65
C ILE A 31 5.15 -13.37 5.26
N ILE A 32 4.09 -13.47 6.08
CA ILE A 32 2.84 -12.74 5.85
C ILE A 32 3.10 -11.23 5.85
N PHE A 33 3.89 -10.72 6.79
CA PHE A 33 4.28 -9.31 6.83
C PHE A 33 4.96 -8.86 5.53
N TYR A 34 5.90 -9.64 5.00
CA TYR A 34 6.53 -9.33 3.71
C TYR A 34 5.57 -9.39 2.53
N LEU A 35 4.65 -10.36 2.52
CA LEU A 35 3.64 -10.49 1.47
C LEU A 35 2.70 -9.27 1.47
N VAL A 36 2.20 -8.87 2.64
CA VAL A 36 1.35 -7.67 2.79
C VAL A 36 2.13 -6.40 2.45
N THR A 37 3.39 -6.30 2.84
CA THR A 37 4.27 -5.15 2.49
C THR A 37 4.45 -5.04 0.97
N SER A 38 4.71 -6.16 0.30
CA SER A 38 4.84 -6.21 -1.16
C SER A 38 3.54 -5.79 -1.86
N TRP A 39 2.39 -6.27 -1.36
CA TRP A 39 1.08 -5.88 -1.87
C TRP A 39 0.78 -4.39 -1.64
N MET A 40 1.14 -3.84 -0.48
CA MET A 40 0.99 -2.42 -0.16
C MET A 40 1.83 -1.53 -1.09
N LEU A 41 3.08 -1.91 -1.38
CA LEU A 41 3.95 -1.21 -2.33
C LEU A 41 3.37 -1.23 -3.75
N PHE A 42 2.79 -2.34 -4.17
CA PHE A 42 2.12 -2.43 -5.48
C PHE A 42 0.97 -1.41 -5.60
N ILE A 43 0.12 -1.32 -4.58
CA ILE A 43 -0.98 -0.35 -4.55
C ILE A 43 -0.45 1.08 -4.54
N LEU A 44 0.61 1.36 -3.77
CA LEU A 44 1.27 2.68 -3.75
C LEU A 44 1.74 3.10 -5.15
N VAL A 45 2.45 2.22 -5.85
CA VAL A 45 2.90 2.48 -7.23
C VAL A 45 1.71 2.68 -8.17
N GLY A 46 0.63 1.91 -8.01
CA GLY A 46 -0.61 2.08 -8.77
C GLY A 46 -1.23 3.47 -8.57
N ILE A 47 -1.35 3.93 -7.33
CA ILE A 47 -1.86 5.27 -7.01
C ILE A 47 -0.98 6.35 -7.63
N ILE A 48 0.35 6.26 -7.47
CA ILE A 48 1.30 7.22 -8.05
C ILE A 48 1.16 7.26 -9.57
N LYS A 49 1.09 6.11 -10.22
CA LYS A 49 0.95 6.01 -11.68
C LYS A 49 -0.33 6.67 -12.18
N VAL A 50 -1.45 6.43 -11.52
CA VAL A 50 -2.73 7.06 -11.91
C VAL A 50 -2.71 8.56 -11.61
N PHE A 51 -2.11 8.98 -10.48
CA PHE A 51 -1.97 10.40 -10.15
C PHE A 51 -1.09 11.15 -11.16
N MET A 52 0.02 10.56 -11.58
CA MET A 52 0.89 11.10 -12.64
C MET A 52 0.16 11.20 -13.98
N ARG A 53 -0.65 10.20 -14.33
CA ARG A 53 -1.46 10.21 -15.57
C ARG A 53 -2.51 11.32 -15.54
N GLU A 54 -3.26 11.44 -14.45
CA GLU A 54 -4.28 12.49 -14.27
C GLU A 54 -3.65 13.89 -14.34
N ARG A 55 -2.43 14.08 -13.82
CA ARG A 55 -1.68 15.34 -13.91
C ARG A 55 -1.26 15.67 -15.35
N LYS A 56 -0.85 14.68 -16.16
CA LYS A 56 -0.54 14.89 -17.58
C LYS A 56 -1.78 15.28 -18.39
N GLU A 57 -2.91 14.58 -18.21
CA GLU A 57 -4.16 14.90 -18.93
C GLU A 57 -4.70 16.30 -18.59
N LYS A 58 -4.50 16.78 -17.36
CA LYS A 58 -4.87 18.16 -16.96
C LYS A 58 -3.96 19.25 -17.53
N SER A 59 -2.73 18.93 -17.95
CA SER A 59 -1.78 19.91 -18.49
C SER A 59 -1.87 20.08 -20.02
N THR A 60 -2.61 19.20 -20.70
CA THR A 60 -2.82 19.22 -22.16
C THR A 60 -4.20 19.77 -22.54
N LYS A 61 -5.04 20.12 -21.56
CA LYS A 61 -6.25 20.93 -21.72
C LYS A 61 -6.00 22.34 -21.22
#